data_AF-T2JV88-F1
#
_entry.id   AF-T2JV88-F1
#
_cell.length_a   1.000
_cell.length_b   1.000
_cell.length_c   1.000
_cell.angle_alpha   90.00
_cell.angle_beta   90.00
_cell.angle_gamma   90.00
#
_symmetry.space_group_name_H-M   'P 1'
#
loop_
_entity.id
_entity.type
_entity.pdbx_description
1 polymer ?
#
loop_
_entity_poly.entity_id
_entity_poly.type
_entity_poly.pdbx_seq_one_letter_code
_entity_poly.pdbx_strand_id
1 'polypeptide(L)' 'MPQWIVDNPKATVCHEDKFVEEMLKLREEGPTWPMHIAENAFAEITFIEDVGVDRDDIITCPPDELPPGYAERKN' A
#
# COMPACT_ATOMS: atom_id res chain seq x y z
N MET A 1 1.53 12.50 0.03
CA MET A 1 0.95 11.94 -1.21
C MET A 1 0.85 13.04 -2.25
N PRO A 2 1.35 12.81 -3.48
CA PRO A 2 1.08 13.67 -4.64
C PRO A 2 -0.41 13.92 -4.85
N GLN A 3 -0.77 15.10 -5.33
CA GLN A 3 -2.18 15.49 -5.51
C GLN A 3 -2.95 14.53 -6.44
N TRP A 4 -2.32 14.00 -7.50
CA TRP A 4 -2.97 13.05 -8.41
C TRP A 4 -3.46 11.77 -7.73
N ILE A 5 -2.74 11.30 -6.70
CA ILE A 5 -3.16 10.14 -5.89
C ILE A 5 -4.35 10.52 -5.02
N VAL A 6 -4.36 11.74 -4.47
CA VAL A 6 -5.47 12.23 -3.64
C VAL A 6 -6.74 12.40 -4.47
N ASP A 7 -6.61 12.90 -5.70
CA ASP A 7 -7.72 13.13 -6.62
C ASP A 7 -8.30 11.81 -7.16
N ASN A 8 -7.45 10.81 -7.42
CA ASN A 8 -7.87 9.50 -7.89
C ASN A 8 -7.10 8.35 -7.22
N PRO A 9 -7.41 8.03 -5.95
CA PRO A 9 -6.67 7.02 -5.18
C PRO A 9 -6.84 5.61 -5.76
N LYS A 10 -7.94 5.35 -6.48
CA LYS A 10 -8.18 4.05 -7.12
C LYS A 10 -7.12 3.69 -8.15
N ALA A 11 -6.46 4.67 -8.76
CA ALA A 11 -5.38 4.42 -9.72
C ALA A 11 -4.20 3.68 -9.09
N THR A 12 -3.98 3.79 -7.79
CA THR A 12 -2.87 3.12 -7.09
C THR A 12 -3.30 1.85 -6.33
N VAL A 13 -4.59 1.48 -6.35
CA VAL A 13 -5.09 0.26 -5.69
C VAL A 13 -4.93 -0.93 -6.62
N CYS A 14 -3.71 -1.49 -6.66
CA CYS A 14 -3.36 -2.62 -7.50
C CYS A 14 -2.14 -3.38 -6.95
N HIS A 15 -1.73 -4.45 -7.64
CA HIS A 15 -0.39 -5.03 -7.47
C HIS A 15 0.60 -4.21 -8.31
N GLU A 16 1.22 -3.21 -7.68
CA GLU A 16 2.00 -2.14 -8.34
C GLU A 16 3.13 -2.68 -9.25
N ASP A 17 3.79 -3.77 -8.88
CA ASP A 17 4.86 -4.39 -9.69
C ASP A 17 4.42 -4.71 -11.13
N LYS A 18 3.13 -4.94 -11.35
CA LYS A 18 2.55 -5.19 -12.69
C LYS A 18 2.24 -3.91 -13.48
N PHE A 19 2.26 -2.75 -12.83
CA PHE A 19 1.78 -1.46 -13.36
C PHE A 19 2.79 -0.31 -13.16
N VAL A 20 4.08 -0.61 -12.94
CA VAL A 20 5.12 0.40 -12.69
C VAL A 20 5.16 1.48 -13.78
N GLU A 21 5.06 1.10 -15.06
CA GLU A 21 5.05 2.06 -16.18
C GLU A 21 3.84 3.00 -16.13
N GLU A 22 2.68 2.50 -15.71
CA GLU A 22 1.48 3.31 -15.55
C GLU A 22 1.62 4.30 -14.39
N MET A 23 2.20 3.86 -13.26
CA MET A 23 2.46 4.74 -12.11
C MET A 23 3.43 5.86 -12.47
N LEU A 24 4.47 5.56 -13.25
CA LEU A 24 5.40 6.57 -13.76
C LEU A 24 4.68 7.60 -14.65
N LYS A 25 3.86 7.13 -15.58
CA LYS A 25 3.07 8.00 -16.46
C LYS A 25 2.12 8.90 -15.67
N LEU A 26 1.35 8.34 -14.73
CA LEU A 26 0.43 9.11 -13.88
C LEU A 26 1.17 10.16 -13.04
N ARG A 27 2.35 9.82 -12.53
CA ARG A 27 3.21 10.76 -11.82
C ARG A 27 3.71 11.90 -12.70
N GLU A 28 4.06 11.63 -13.95
CA GLU A 28 4.50 12.63 -14.93
C GLU A 28 3.36 13.57 -15.34
N GLU A 29 2.16 13.03 -15.56
CA GLU A 29 0.96 13.81 -15.85
C GLU A 29 0.56 14.68 -14.66
N GLY A 30 0.79 14.19 -13.43
CA GLY A 30 0.51 14.90 -12.20
C GLY A 30 -0.99 15.21 -12.01
N PRO A 31 -1.35 16.26 -11.26
CA PRO A 31 -0.48 17.20 -10.57
C PRO A 31 0.23 16.56 -9.35
N THR A 32 1.48 16.97 -9.10
CA THR A 32 2.19 16.56 -7.88
C THR A 32 1.80 17.44 -6.68
N TRP A 33 1.59 18.74 -6.91
CA TRP A 33 1.31 19.73 -5.86
C TRP A 33 -0.16 20.20 -5.89
N PRO A 34 -0.72 20.60 -4.73
CA PRO A 34 -0.10 20.58 -3.40
C PRO A 34 0.11 19.16 -2.87
N MET A 35 1.17 18.94 -2.10
CA MET A 35 1.40 17.63 -1.47
C MET A 35 0.48 17.47 -0.27
N HIS A 36 -0.22 16.35 -0.20
CA HIS A 36 -1.00 15.99 0.98
C HIS A 36 -0.10 15.31 2.01
N ILE A 37 0.08 15.93 3.16
CA ILE A 37 0.86 15.39 4.28
C ILE A 37 -0.13 14.82 5.29
N ALA A 38 -0.03 13.53 5.60
CA ALA A 38 -0.87 12.90 6.61
C ALA A 38 -0.42 13.38 8.00
N GLU A 39 -1.19 14.28 8.61
CA GLU A 39 -0.98 14.72 9.98
C GLU A 39 -1.63 13.71 10.96
N ASN A 40 -0.98 13.46 12.10
CA ASN A 40 -1.48 12.58 13.18
C ASN A 40 -1.64 11.09 12.81
N ALA A 41 -0.72 10.54 12.03
CA ALA A 41 -0.70 9.12 11.62
C ALA A 41 -0.02 8.17 12.64
N PHE A 42 -0.29 8.34 13.95
CA PHE A 42 0.13 7.33 14.93
C PHE A 42 -0.78 6.11 14.83
N ALA A 43 -0.20 4.91 14.94
CA ALA A 43 -0.93 3.65 14.93
C ALA A 43 -0.38 2.71 16.01
N GLU A 44 -1.24 1.86 16.55
CA GLU A 44 -0.87 0.77 17.45
C GLU A 44 -0.41 -0.44 16.63
N ILE A 45 0.74 -1.00 16.96
CA ILE A 45 1.17 -2.30 16.40
C ILE A 45 0.33 -3.37 17.09
N THR A 46 -0.54 -4.04 16.35
CA THR A 46 -1.40 -5.10 16.91
C THR A 46 -0.82 -6.50 16.76
N PHE A 47 0.13 -6.71 15.84
CA PHE A 47 0.71 -8.02 15.55
C PHE A 47 2.16 -7.87 15.05
N ILE A 48 3.06 -8.66 15.61
CA ILE A 48 4.46 -8.80 15.17
C ILE A 48 4.89 -10.28 15.16
N GLU A 49 5.61 -10.70 14.13
CA GLU A 49 6.12 -12.07 14.02
C GLU A 49 7.48 -12.04 13.31
N ASP A 50 8.43 -12.85 13.78
CA ASP A 50 9.69 -13.09 13.07
C ASP A 50 9.51 -14.24 12.09
N VAL A 51 9.67 -13.95 10.80
CA VAL A 51 9.52 -14.90 9.69
C VAL A 51 10.84 -15.25 9.01
N GLY A 52 11.97 -14.71 9.51
CA GLY A 52 13.28 -14.83 8.87
C GLY A 52 13.47 -13.88 7.68
N VAL A 53 14.63 -14.00 7.02
CA VAL A 53 15.01 -13.17 5.85
C VAL A 53 14.68 -13.88 4.52
N ASP A 54 14.56 -13.11 3.44
CA ASP A 54 14.42 -13.60 2.05
C ASP A 54 13.25 -14.56 1.82
N ARG A 55 12.09 -14.28 2.44
CA ARG A 55 10.86 -15.07 2.30
C ARG A 55 9.86 -14.40 1.35
N ASP A 56 9.77 -14.95 0.15
CA ASP A 56 8.87 -14.47 -0.91
C ASP A 56 7.41 -14.92 -0.76
N ASP A 57 7.06 -15.63 0.33
CA ASP A 57 5.74 -16.20 0.54
C ASP A 57 4.92 -15.51 1.65
N ILE A 58 5.40 -14.40 2.21
CA ILE A 58 4.75 -13.68 3.31
C ILE A 58 3.65 -12.71 2.82
N ILE A 59 3.88 -12.01 1.69
CA ILE A 59 2.90 -11.10 1.08
C ILE A 59 2.75 -11.49 -0.40
N THR A 60 1.78 -12.36 -0.69
CA THR A 60 1.64 -13.01 -2.01
C THR A 60 0.26 -12.88 -2.66
N CYS A 61 -0.70 -12.31 -1.95
CA CYS A 61 -2.07 -12.14 -2.43
C CYS A 61 -2.61 -10.76 -2.04
N PRO A 62 -3.65 -10.25 -2.73
CA PRO A 62 -4.31 -9.02 -2.32
C PRO A 62 -5.08 -9.21 -1.01
N PRO A 63 -5.39 -8.13 -0.27
CA PRO A 63 -6.03 -8.22 1.04
C PRO A 63 -7.39 -8.92 1.06
N ASP A 64 -8.13 -8.91 -0.03
CA ASP A 64 -9.44 -9.56 -0.19
C ASP A 64 -9.36 -11.08 -0.41
N GLU A 65 -8.16 -11.61 -0.69
CA GLU A 65 -7.88 -13.05 -0.80
C GLU A 65 -7.25 -13.63 0.48
N LEU A 66 -7.06 -12.83 1.52
CA LEU A 66 -6.51 -13.30 2.79
C LEU A 66 -7.41 -14.38 3.43
N PRO A 67 -6.82 -15.40 4.10
CA PRO A 67 -7.61 -16.40 4.82
C PRO A 67 -8.53 -15.77 5.88
N PRO A 68 -9.71 -16.37 6.14
CA PRO A 68 -10.57 -15.93 7.23
C PRO A 68 -9.82 -15.84 8.57
N GLY A 69 -9.98 -14.72 9.28
CA GLY A 69 -9.33 -14.47 10.57
C GLY A 69 -7.86 -14.00 10.48
N TYR A 70 -7.26 -13.92 9.28
CA TYR A 70 -5.86 -13.52 9.13
C TYR A 70 -5.55 -12.14 9.74
N ALA A 71 -6.44 -11.16 9.50
CA ALA A 71 -6.33 -9.80 10.01
C ALA A 71 -6.77 -9.64 11.47
N GLU A 72 -7.22 -10.72 12.14
CA GLU A 72 -7.66 -10.70 13.53
C GLU A 72 -6.54 -11.09 14.52
N ARG A 73 -5.38 -11.55 14.02
CA ARG A 73 -4.23 -11.94 14.84
C ARG A 73 -3.70 -10.78 15.69
N LYS A 74 -3.30 -11.08 16.93
CA LYS A 74 -2.75 -10.09 17.88
C LYS A 74 -1.65 -10.67 18.78
N ASN A 75 -0.69 -9.84 19.23
CA ASN A 75 0.27 -10.13 20.31
C ASN A 75 0.86 -8.88 20.96
#